data_AF-A0A345E0K3-F1
#
_entry.id   AF-A0A345E0K3-F1
#
_cell.length_a   1.000
_cell.length_b   1.000
_cell.length_c   1.000
_cell.angle_alpha   90.00
_cell.angle_beta   90.00
_cell.angle_gamma   90.00
#
_symmetry.space_group_name_H-M   'P 1'
#
loop_
_entity.id
_entity.type
_entity.pdbx_description
1 polymer ?
#
loop_
_entity_poly.entity_id
_entity_poly.type
_entity_poly.pdbx_seq_one_letter_code
_entity_poly.pdbx_strand_id
1 'polypeptide(L)' 'MTSIRERAGWAVLFGLPMGVGIGVATARTAGTGLADPLVVVAGGVAGVGVAAFVFGASLTGSRHPE' A
#
# COMPACT_ATOMS: atom_id res chain seq x y z
N MET A 1 5.79 22.46 -1.92
CA MET A 1 5.59 21.55 -0.75
C MET A 1 4.28 20.80 -0.93
N THR A 2 4.30 19.49 -1.15
CA THR A 2 3.07 18.68 -1.24
C THR A 2 2.30 18.69 0.07
N SER A 3 0.99 18.92 0.02
CA SER A 3 0.17 18.98 1.23
C SER A 3 0.01 17.60 1.89
N ILE A 4 -0.29 17.54 3.19
CA ILE A 4 -0.50 16.24 3.88
C ILE A 4 -1.63 15.41 3.23
N ARG A 5 -2.67 16.10 2.73
CA ARG A 5 -3.78 15.49 2.01
C ARG A 5 -3.31 14.86 0.70
N GLU A 6 -2.45 15.56 -0.02
CA GLU A 6 -1.89 15.08 -1.28
C GLU A 6 -0.98 13.86 -1.06
N ARG A 7 -0.15 13.89 -0.02
CA ARG A 7 0.71 12.74 0.38
C ARG A 7 -0.12 11.52 0.77
N ALA A 8 -1.20 11.72 1.53
CA ALA A 8 -2.14 10.66 1.85
C ALA A 8 -2.84 10.13 0.59
N GLY A 9 -3.19 11.02 -0.35
CA GLY A 9 -3.72 10.66 -1.66
C GLY A 9 -2.79 9.72 -2.42
N TRP A 10 -1.50 10.07 -2.52
CA TRP A 10 -0.49 9.21 -3.13
C TRP A 10 -0.35 7.86 -2.42
N ALA A 11 -0.29 7.87 -1.08
CA ALA A 11 -0.18 6.64 -0.29
C ALA A 11 -1.35 5.68 -0.55
N VAL A 12 -2.58 6.19 -0.64
CA VAL A 12 -3.76 5.38 -0.96
C VAL A 12 -3.72 4.91 -2.42
N LEU A 13 -3.38 5.80 -3.35
CA LEU A 13 -3.34 5.50 -4.79
C LEU A 13 -2.42 4.33 -5.12
N PHE A 14 -1.29 4.20 -4.41
CA PHE A 14 -0.34 3.10 -4.61
C PHE A 14 -0.59 1.91 -3.69
N GLY A 15 -0.97 2.16 -2.43
CA GLY A 15 -1.18 1.10 -1.45
C GLY A 15 -2.38 0.21 -1.75
N LEU A 16 -3.51 0.80 -2.15
CA LEU A 16 -4.74 0.05 -2.43
C LEU A 16 -4.59 -0.98 -3.56
N PRO A 17 -4.11 -0.62 -4.78
CA PRO A 17 -3.95 -1.59 -5.85
C PRO A 17 -2.90 -2.65 -5.54
N MET A 18 -1.83 -2.32 -4.79
CA MET A 18 -0.87 -3.35 -4.36
C MET A 18 -1.48 -4.33 -3.36
N GLY A 19 -2.25 -3.86 -2.39
CA GLY A 19 -2.94 -4.74 -1.46
C GLY A 19 -3.91 -5.70 -2.16
N VAL A 20 -4.67 -5.18 -3.13
CA VAL A 20 -5.55 -6.00 -3.97
C VAL A 20 -4.75 -7.01 -4.80
N GLY A 21 -3.68 -6.58 -5.46
CA GLY A 21 -2.84 -7.45 -6.29
C GLY A 21 -2.23 -8.60 -5.50
N ILE A 22 -1.69 -8.32 -4.31
CA ILE A 22 -1.16 -9.34 -3.41
C ILE A 22 -2.26 -10.27 -2.92
N GLY A 23 -3.42 -9.74 -2.49
CA GLY A 23 -4.53 -10.58 -2.06
C GLY A 23 -4.99 -11.55 -3.15
N VAL A 24 -5.13 -11.08 -4.39
CA VAL A 24 -5.47 -11.93 -5.53
C VAL A 24 -4.38 -12.98 -5.79
N ALA A 25 -3.11 -12.59 -5.75
CA ALA A 25 -1.99 -13.52 -5.93
C ALA A 25 -1.98 -14.61 -4.83
N THR A 26 -2.17 -14.22 -3.57
CA THR A 26 -2.23 -15.12 -2.41
C THR A 26 -3.40 -16.09 -2.52
N ALA A 27 -4.60 -15.61 -2.87
CA ALA A 27 -5.77 -16.48 -3.06
C ALA A 27 -5.51 -17.54 -4.14
N ARG A 28 -4.90 -17.14 -5.27
CA ARG A 28 -4.56 -18.08 -6.36
C ARG A 28 -3.49 -19.10 -5.95
N THR A 29 -2.49 -18.68 -5.17
CA THR A 29 -1.41 -19.58 -4.73
C THR A 29 -1.85 -20.53 -3.63
N ALA A 30 -2.67 -20.06 -2.69
CA ALA A 30 -3.18 -20.88 -1.59
C ALA A 30 -4.36 -21.77 -2.01
N GLY A 31 -5.00 -21.49 -3.15
CA GLY A 31 -6.21 -22.19 -3.59
C GLY A 31 -7.43 -21.85 -2.72
N THR A 32 -7.46 -20.66 -2.12
CA THR A 32 -8.51 -20.21 -1.19
C THR A 32 -9.27 -18.99 -1.75
N GLY A 33 -10.35 -18.60 -1.05
CA GLY A 33 -11.17 -17.46 -1.41
C GLY A 33 -10.57 -16.12 -0.97
N LEU A 34 -11.03 -15.02 -1.57
CA LEU A 34 -10.59 -13.66 -1.20
C LEU A 34 -10.97 -13.23 0.23
N ALA A 35 -11.99 -13.87 0.80
CA ALA A 35 -12.42 -13.63 2.18
C ALA A 35 -11.63 -14.48 3.21
N ASP A 36 -10.70 -15.31 2.75
CA ASP A 36 -9.83 -16.08 3.64
C ASP A 36 -8.99 -15.11 4.51
N PRO A 37 -8.94 -15.31 5.85
CA PRO A 37 -8.18 -14.45 6.74
C PRO A 37 -6.72 -14.26 6.30
N LEU A 38 -6.07 -15.31 5.76
CA LEU A 38 -4.70 -15.24 5.27
C LEU A 38 -4.59 -14.25 4.09
N VAL A 39 -5.54 -14.31 3.15
CA VAL A 39 -5.55 -13.44 1.97
C VAL A 39 -5.77 -11.99 2.36
N VAL A 40 -6.73 -11.75 3.26
CA VAL A 40 -7.05 -10.41 3.78
C VAL A 40 -5.85 -9.83 4.52
N VAL A 41 -5.18 -10.63 5.37
CA VAL A 41 -3.97 -10.19 6.09
C VAL A 41 -2.82 -9.92 5.11
N ALA A 42 -2.56 -10.82 4.15
CA ALA A 42 -1.49 -10.64 3.18
C ALA A 42 -1.68 -9.37 2.33
N GLY A 43 -2.88 -9.18 1.77
CA GLY A 43 -3.23 -7.99 1.02
C GLY A 43 -3.21 -6.72 1.87
N GLY A 44 -3.74 -6.78 3.09
CA GLY A 44 -3.75 -5.67 4.03
C GLY A 44 -2.35 -5.21 4.43
N VAL A 45 -1.48 -6.15 4.83
CA VAL A 45 -0.09 -5.86 5.21
C VAL A 45 0.69 -5.27 4.04
N ALA A 46 0.55 -5.85 2.84
CA ALA A 46 1.23 -5.32 1.66
C ALA A 46 0.74 -3.92 1.30
N GLY A 47 -0.58 -3.69 1.29
CA GLY A 47 -1.16 -2.39 0.97
C GLY A 47 -0.77 -1.31 1.98
N VAL A 48 -0.82 -1.63 3.28
CA VAL A 48 -0.38 -0.72 4.35
C VAL A 48 1.12 -0.45 4.26
N GLY A 49 1.94 -1.47 3.99
CA GLY A 49 3.38 -1.32 3.83
C GLY A 49 3.75 -0.38 2.69
N VAL A 50 3.10 -0.55 1.53
CA VAL A 50 3.31 0.34 0.37
C VAL A 50 2.81 1.75 0.65
N ALA A 51 1.63 1.91 1.27
CA ALA A 51 1.09 3.21 1.64
C ALA A 51 2.03 3.95 2.61
N ALA A 52 2.51 3.28 3.66
CA ALA A 52 3.44 3.83 4.63
C ALA A 52 4.78 4.22 3.96
N PHE A 53 5.28 3.39 3.04
CA PHE A 53 6.48 3.68 2.27
C PHE A 53 6.33 4.95 1.42
N VAL A 54 5.26 5.03 0.62
CA VAL A 54 5.01 6.20 -0.26
C VAL A 54 4.82 7.47 0.56
N PHE A 55 4.08 7.38 1.67
CA PHE A 55 3.91 8.50 2.58
C PHE A 55 5.25 8.96 3.15
N GLY A 56 6.06 8.04 3.69
CA GLY A 56 7.38 8.33 4.25
C GLY A 56 8.38 8.89 3.24
N ALA A 57 8.40 8.35 2.02
CA ALA A 57 9.23 8.86 0.92
C ALA A 57 8.84 10.32 0.58
N SER A 58 7.55 10.62 0.57
CA SER A 58 7.04 11.97 0.31
C SER A 58 7.41 12.98 1.40
N LEU A 59 7.63 12.51 2.64
CA LEU A 59 8.17 13.35 3.73
C LEU A 59 9.65 13.66 3.51
N THR A 60 10.42 12.70 3.00
CA THR A 60 11.88 12.80 2.86
C THR A 60 12.29 13.66 1.66
N GLY A 61 11.55 13.59 0.55
CA GLY A 61 11.75 14.49 -0.60
C GLY A 61 11.52 15.98 -0.30
N SER A 62 10.92 16.30 0.86
CA SER A 62 10.77 17.69 1.33
C SER A 62 12.05 18.25 1.96
N ARG A 63 13.07 17.41 2.22
CA ARG A 63 14.28 17.75 2.97
C ARG A 63 15.54 17.88 2.11
N HIS A 64 15.42 17.92 0.79
CA HIS A 64 16.51 18.36 -0.07
C HIS A 64 16.43 19.88 -0.23
N PRO A 65 17.26 20.67 0.50
CA PRO A 65 17.55 22.03 0.11
C PRO A 65 18.48 21.97 -1.11
N GLU A 66 18.01 22.56 -2.20
CA GLU A 66 18.87 23.04 -3.29
C GLU A 66 19.68 24.28 -2.86
#